data_AF-A0A962YCX8-F1
#
_entry.id   AF-A0A962YCX8-F1
#
_cell.length_a   1.000
_cell.length_b   1.000
_cell.length_c   1.000
_cell.angle_alpha   90.00
_cell.angle_beta   90.00
_cell.angle_gamma   90.00
#
_symmetry.space_group_name_H-M   'P 1'
#
loop_
_entity.id
_entity.type
_entity.pdbx_description
1 polymer ?
#
loop_
_entity_poly.entity_id
_entity_poly.type
_entity_poly.pdbx_seq_one_letter_code
_entity_poly.pdbx_strand_id
1 'polypeptide(L)'
;ILLMLSWSIGDAAAPWVHYQKLVSTPVYIKVLGNTFEIALIATAACVLLGYPLAYWIHQLSPGKRFIAIALVVLPFWVSILVRTYAWIVVLGNNGVVNRSLLELGWIEQPLSFLYNE
;
A
#
# COMPACT_ATOMS: atom_id res chain seq x y z
N ILE A 1 12.94 -24.29 17.39
CA ILE A 1 13.71 -23.11 17.85
C ILE A 1 15.13 -23.51 18.25
N LEU A 2 15.34 -24.37 19.25
CA LEU A 2 16.67 -24.83 19.68
C LEU A 2 17.52 -25.45 18.55
N LEU A 3 16.90 -26.26 17.69
CA LEU A 3 17.55 -26.81 16.48
C LEU A 3 17.91 -25.75 15.43
N MET A 4 17.10 -24.70 15.25
CA MET A 4 17.42 -23.64 14.29
C MET A 4 18.55 -22.75 14.81
N LEU A 5 18.60 -22.53 16.13
CA LEU A 5 19.68 -21.81 16.80
C LEU A 5 20.98 -22.61 16.78
N SER A 6 20.94 -23.94 16.97
CA SER A 6 22.14 -24.77 16.89
C SER A 6 22.75 -24.81 15.49
N TRP A 7 21.92 -24.74 14.44
CA TRP A 7 22.37 -24.62 13.05
C TRP A 7 22.90 -23.21 12.70
N SER A 8 22.33 -22.17 13.31
CA SER A 8 22.76 -20.77 13.12
C SER A 8 24.07 -20.45 13.84
N ILE A 9 24.26 -20.98 15.06
CA ILE A 9 25.45 -20.76 15.88
C ILE A 9 26.57 -21.76 15.54
N GLY A 10 26.21 -22.94 15.04
CA GLY A 10 27.16 -23.98 14.63
C GLY A 10 27.74 -23.81 13.23
N ASP A 11 27.34 -22.78 12.49
CA ASP A 11 27.95 -22.44 11.20
C ASP A 11 29.38 -21.93 11.43
N ALA A 12 30.36 -22.48 10.73
CA ALA A 12 31.78 -22.10 10.87
C ALA A 12 32.06 -20.70 10.27
N ALA A 13 31.08 -20.14 9.56
CA ALA A 13 31.12 -18.78 9.04
C ALA A 13 30.88 -17.77 10.16
N ALA A 14 31.63 -16.68 10.13
CA ALA A 14 31.49 -15.64 11.13
C ALA A 14 30.09 -14.97 11.06
N PRO A 15 29.47 -14.54 12.19
CA PRO A 15 28.06 -14.12 12.24
C PRO A 15 27.65 -13.02 11.25
N TRP A 16 28.60 -12.18 10.86
CA TRP A 16 28.43 -11.07 9.91
C TRP A 16 28.26 -11.52 8.45
N VAL A 17 28.59 -12.76 8.10
CA VAL A 17 28.47 -13.28 6.72
C VAL A 17 26.99 -13.31 6.27
N HIS A 18 26.05 -13.52 7.18
CA HIS A 18 24.62 -13.47 6.87
C HIS A 18 24.14 -12.04 6.58
N TYR A 19 24.70 -11.03 7.25
CA TYR A 19 24.40 -9.62 6.98
C TYR A 19 25.05 -9.12 5.69
N GLN A 20 26.23 -9.65 5.33
CA GLN A 20 26.85 -9.36 4.04
C GLN A 20 25.96 -9.78 2.87
N LYS A 21 25.24 -10.91 2.97
CA LYS A 21 24.27 -11.35 1.95
C LYS A 21 23.15 -10.33 1.71
N LEU A 22 22.76 -9.58 2.73
CA LEU A 22 21.72 -8.55 2.64
C LEU A 22 22.16 -7.38 1.75
N VAL A 23 23.46 -7.03 1.76
CA VAL A 23 24.04 -5.94 0.98
C VAL A 23 24.62 -6.43 -0.36
N SER A 24 25.08 -7.68 -0.45
CA SER A 24 25.67 -8.21 -1.68
C SER A 24 24.66 -8.76 -2.68
N THR A 25 23.44 -9.07 -2.24
CA THR A 25 22.38 -9.59 -3.13
C THR A 25 21.54 -8.44 -3.68
N PRO A 26 21.55 -8.19 -5.01
CA PRO A 26 20.84 -7.06 -5.61
C PRO A 26 19.33 -7.04 -5.34
N VAL A 27 18.72 -8.22 -5.22
CA VAL A 27 17.28 -8.36 -4.93
C VAL A 27 16.91 -7.77 -3.57
N TYR A 28 17.72 -7.97 -2.53
CA TYR A 28 17.41 -7.44 -1.19
C TYR A 28 17.51 -5.91 -1.16
N ILE A 29 18.54 -5.35 -1.82
CA ILE A 29 18.66 -3.89 -1.96
C ILE A 29 17.46 -3.32 -2.73
N LYS A 30 17.06 -3.97 -3.83
CA LYS A 30 15.90 -3.51 -4.62
C LYS A 30 14.61 -3.51 -3.81
N VAL A 31 14.33 -4.59 -3.08
CA VAL A 31 13.12 -4.68 -2.23
C VAL A 31 13.13 -3.62 -1.12
N LEU A 32 14.28 -3.39 -0.49
CA LEU A 32 14.43 -2.33 0.52
C LEU A 32 14.19 -0.95 -0.10
N GLY A 33 14.82 -0.66 -1.25
CA GLY A 33 14.63 0.58 -1.99
C GLY A 33 13.17 0.85 -2.31
N ASN A 34 12.47 -0.13 -2.89
CA ASN A 34 11.04 -0.05 -3.19
C ASN A 34 10.21 0.22 -1.93
N THR A 35 10.53 -0.44 -0.81
CA THR A 35 9.82 -0.24 0.46
C THR A 35 9.97 1.19 0.97
N PHE A 36 11.19 1.73 0.92
CA PHE A 36 11.46 3.12 1.30
C PHE A 36 10.76 4.12 0.38
N GLU A 37 10.79 3.88 -0.93
CA GLU A 37 10.12 4.71 -1.92
C GLU A 37 8.60 4.75 -1.67
N ILE A 38 7.97 3.59 -1.54
CA ILE A 38 6.53 3.48 -1.25
C ILE A 38 6.19 4.16 0.08
N ALA A 39 6.99 3.95 1.13
CA ALA A 39 6.77 4.57 2.44
C ALA A 39 6.88 6.10 2.39
N LEU A 40 7.84 6.63 1.62
CA LEU A 40 8.05 8.06 1.48
C LEU A 40 6.92 8.70 0.67
N ILE A 41 6.52 8.08 -0.45
CA ILE A 41 5.37 8.52 -1.26
C ILE A 41 4.09 8.50 -0.41
N ALA A 42 3.84 7.41 0.31
CA ALA A 42 2.67 7.28 1.17
C ALA A 42 2.66 8.35 2.27
N THR A 43 3.80 8.61 2.92
CA THR A 43 3.93 9.63 3.96
C THR A 43 3.66 11.03 3.40
N ALA A 44 4.27 11.37 2.27
CA ALA A 44 4.06 12.65 1.61
C ALA A 44 2.59 12.84 1.22
N ALA A 45 1.96 11.82 0.60
CA ALA A 45 0.55 11.84 0.25
C ALA A 45 -0.35 12.02 1.48
N CYS A 46 -0.07 11.31 2.58
CA CYS A 46 -0.81 11.44 3.83
C CYS A 46 -0.72 12.86 4.41
N VAL A 47 0.45 13.50 4.39
CA VAL A 47 0.59 14.89 4.86
C VAL A 47 -0.16 15.85 3.93
N LEU A 48 0.02 15.71 2.63
CA LEU A 48 -0.58 16.60 1.63
C LEU A 48 -2.11 16.53 1.60
N LEU A 49 -2.69 15.34 1.79
CA LEU A 49 -4.15 15.15 1.78
C LEU A 49 -4.75 15.25 3.18
N GLY A 50 -4.07 14.72 4.19
CA GLY A 50 -4.56 14.66 5.56
C GLY A 50 -4.57 16.02 6.25
N TYR A 51 -3.59 16.89 5.98
CA TYR A 51 -3.53 18.20 6.62
C TYR A 51 -4.68 19.13 6.17
N PRO A 52 -4.98 19.30 4.86
CA PRO A 52 -6.16 20.07 4.43
C PRO A 52 -7.47 19.48 4.95
N LEU A 53 -7.60 18.15 4.96
CA LEU A 53 -8.78 17.47 5.48
C LEU A 53 -8.99 17.77 6.97
N ALA A 54 -7.93 17.64 7.79
CA ALA A 54 -7.99 17.94 9.22
C ALA A 54 -8.34 19.42 9.48
N TYR A 55 -7.75 20.32 8.70
CA TYR A 55 -8.06 21.75 8.77
C TYR A 55 -9.53 22.04 8.42
N TRP A 56 -10.07 21.38 7.40
CA TRP A 56 -11.49 21.50 7.04
C TRP A 56 -12.42 20.95 8.13
N ILE A 57 -12.11 19.78 8.69
CA ILE A 57 -12.91 19.16 9.76
C ILE A 57 -12.96 20.04 11.01
N HIS A 58 -11.87 20.75 11.33
CA HIS A 58 -11.82 21.65 12.48
C HIS A 58 -12.85 22.79 12.40
N GLN A 59 -13.21 23.22 11.20
CA GLN A 59 -14.15 24.32 10.96
C GLN A 59 -15.63 23.89 10.99
N LEU A 60 -15.91 22.58 11.10
CA LEU A 60 -17.27 22.04 11.07
C LEU A 60 -17.99 22.17 12.42
N SER A 61 -19.32 22.29 12.36
CA SER A 61 -20.16 22.21 13.56
C SER A 61 -20.05 20.82 14.22
N PRO A 62 -20.33 20.68 15.53
CA PRO A 62 -20.09 19.44 16.27
C PRO A 62 -20.69 18.18 15.63
N GLY A 63 -21.93 18.26 15.13
CA GLY A 63 -22.59 17.13 14.46
C GLY A 63 -21.93 16.75 13.13
N LYS A 64 -21.58 17.73 12.30
CA LYS A 64 -20.90 17.47 11.01
C LYS A 64 -19.48 16.95 11.20
N ARG A 65 -18.78 17.43 12.23
CA ARG A 65 -17.45 16.94 12.63
C ARG A 65 -17.49 15.47 13.02
N PHE A 66 -18.50 15.05 13.80
CA PHE A 66 -18.67 13.64 14.16
C PHE A 66 -18.84 12.75 12.93
N ILE A 67 -19.70 13.14 11.99
CA ILE A 67 -19.93 12.39 10.74
C ILE A 67 -18.65 12.34 9.89
N ALA A 68 -17.95 13.46 9.74
CA ALA A 68 -16.72 13.52 8.94
C ALA A 68 -15.64 12.59 9.52
N ILE A 69 -15.44 12.61 10.84
CA ILE A 69 -14.49 11.71 11.51
C ILE A 69 -14.94 10.24 11.36
N ALA A 70 -16.22 9.95 11.50
CA ALA A 70 -16.76 8.61 11.33
C ALA A 70 -16.48 8.07 9.91
N LEU A 71 -16.67 8.88 8.86
CA LEU A 71 -16.36 8.50 7.48
C LEU A 71 -14.87 8.21 7.25
N VAL A 72 -13.97 8.96 7.90
CA VAL A 72 -12.52 8.73 7.82
C VAL A 72 -12.10 7.45 8.52
N VAL A 73 -12.74 7.12 9.65
CA VAL A 73 -12.43 5.92 10.44
C VAL A 73 -13.10 4.67 9.87
N LEU A 74 -14.26 4.80 9.21
CA LEU A 74 -15.02 3.70 8.61
C LEU A 74 -14.16 2.70 7.79
N PRO A 75 -13.27 3.13 6.87
CA PRO A 75 -12.48 2.18 6.10
C PRO A 75 -11.53 1.35 6.97
N PHE A 76 -11.15 1.77 8.18
CA PHE A 76 -10.31 0.95 9.07
C PHE A 76 -11.00 -0.32 9.56
N TRP A 77 -12.34 -0.34 9.57
CA TRP A 77 -13.14 -1.48 10.05
C TRP A 77 -13.34 -2.55 8.97
N VAL A 78 -12.99 -2.25 7.70
CA VAL A 78 -13.11 -3.20 6.60
C VAL A 78 -11.88 -4.10 6.55
N SER A 79 -12.11 -5.42 6.45
CA SER A 79 -11.06 -6.44 6.32
C SER A 79 -10.07 -6.12 5.20
N ILE A 80 -8.78 -6.34 5.45
CA ILE A 80 -7.72 -6.14 4.46
C ILE A 80 -7.99 -6.92 3.18
N LEU A 81 -8.53 -8.14 3.27
CA LEU A 81 -8.87 -8.97 2.11
C LEU A 81 -9.93 -8.29 1.24
N VAL A 82 -10.98 -7.75 1.85
CA VAL A 82 -12.04 -7.05 1.11
C VAL A 82 -11.46 -5.85 0.37
N ARG A 83 -10.58 -5.07 1.01
CA ARG A 83 -9.91 -3.93 0.37
C ARG A 83 -9.01 -4.36 -0.79
N THR A 84 -8.24 -5.43 -0.62
CA THR A 84 -7.37 -5.98 -1.66
C THR A 84 -8.18 -6.47 -2.87
N TYR A 85 -9.27 -7.21 -2.64
CA TYR A 85 -10.13 -7.70 -3.73
C TYR A 85 -11.01 -6.60 -4.35
N ALA A 86 -11.38 -5.57 -3.59
CA ALA A 86 -12.15 -4.44 -4.11
C ALA A 86 -11.41 -3.73 -5.25
N TRP A 87 -10.08 -3.64 -5.20
CA TRP A 87 -9.29 -3.09 -6.30
C TRP A 87 -9.45 -3.88 -7.60
N ILE A 88 -9.64 -5.20 -7.55
CA ILE A 88 -9.90 -6.02 -8.74
C ILE A 88 -11.25 -5.65 -9.37
N VAL A 89 -12.27 -5.42 -8.55
CA VAL A 89 -13.61 -5.02 -9.01
C VAL A 89 -13.60 -3.61 -9.62
N VAL A 90 -12.77 -2.71 -9.08
CA VAL A 90 -12.69 -1.31 -9.55
C VAL A 90 -11.81 -1.18 -10.79
N LEU A 91 -10.62 -1.75 -10.76
CA LEU A 91 -9.54 -1.56 -11.75
C LEU A 91 -9.38 -2.72 -12.75
N GLY A 92 -10.12 -3.82 -12.57
CA GLY A 92 -10.10 -4.93 -13.53
C GLY A 92 -10.54 -4.50 -14.94
N ASN A 93 -10.31 -5.36 -15.92
CA ASN A 93 -10.65 -5.07 -17.33
C ASN A 93 -12.15 -4.80 -17.51
N ASN A 94 -13.01 -5.50 -16.77
CA ASN A 94 -14.45 -5.26 -16.71
C ASN A 94 -14.88 -4.45 -15.47
N GLY A 95 -13.92 -3.77 -14.84
CA GLY A 95 -14.12 -3.01 -13.62
C GLY A 95 -14.95 -1.74 -13.84
N VAL A 96 -15.27 -1.06 -12.74
CA VAL A 96 -16.04 0.20 -12.80
C VAL A 96 -15.30 1.26 -13.61
N VAL A 97 -13.98 1.38 -13.43
CA VAL A 97 -13.18 2.41 -14.11
C VAL A 97 -13.18 2.22 -15.63
N ASN A 98 -12.86 1.02 -16.12
CA ASN A 98 -12.84 0.74 -17.55
C ASN A 98 -14.22 0.93 -18.20
N ARG A 99 -15.29 0.49 -17.54
CA ARG A 99 -16.66 0.70 -18.04
C ARG A 99 -17.01 2.16 -18.15
N SER A 100 -16.73 2.96 -17.11
CA SER A 100 -16.98 4.40 -17.15
C SER A 100 -16.15 5.10 -18.23
N LEU A 101 -14.89 4.69 -18.45
CA LEU A 101 -14.04 5.26 -19.51
C LEU A 101 -14.55 4.92 -20.93
N LEU A 102 -15.05 3.70 -21.13
CA LEU A 102 -15.66 3.27 -22.39
C LEU A 102 -16.99 4.01 -22.65
N GLU A 103 -17.84 4.13 -21.63
CA GLU A 103 -19.13 4.83 -21.73
C GLU A 103 -18.96 6.33 -22.02
N LEU A 104 -17.90 6.94 -21.47
CA LEU A 104 -17.52 8.33 -21.76
C LEU A 104 -16.85 8.50 -23.13
N GLY A 105 -16.53 7.40 -23.84
CA GLY A 105 -15.84 7.42 -25.12
C GLY A 105 -14.37 7.87 -25.06
N TRP A 106 -13.75 7.82 -23.88
CA TRP A 106 -12.34 8.23 -23.71
C TRP A 106 -11.36 7.13 -24.14
N ILE A 107 -11.82 5.87 -24.21
CA ILE A 107 -11.06 4.72 -24.68
C ILE A 107 -11.95 3.85 -25.57
N GLU A 108 -11.35 3.14 -26.53
CA GLU A 108 -12.06 2.22 -27.44
C GLU A 108 -12.07 0.77 -26.92
N GLN A 109 -11.09 0.42 -26.09
CA GLN A 109 -10.91 -0.92 -25.52
C GLN A 109 -10.46 -0.84 -24.05
N PRO A 110 -10.81 -1.83 -23.21
CA PRO A 110 -10.43 -1.84 -21.80
C PRO A 110 -8.91 -1.79 -21.61
N LEU A 111 -8.45 -0.94 -20.69
CA LEU A 111 -7.04 -0.85 -20.30
C LEU A 111 -6.72 -1.85 -19.19
N SER A 112 -5.57 -2.54 -19.28
CA SER A 112 -5.10 -3.47 -18.24
C SER A 112 -4.38 -2.69 -17.14
N PHE A 113 -5.15 -2.17 -16.17
CA PHE A 113 -4.58 -1.46 -15.02
C PHE A 113 -3.95 -2.39 -13.99
N LEU A 114 -4.40 -3.65 -13.93
CA LEU A 114 -3.87 -4.65 -13.01
C LEU A 114 -2.89 -5.56 -13.74
N TYR A 115 -1.84 -5.98 -13.01
CA TYR A 115 -0.82 -6.93 -13.48
C TYR A 115 -0.03 -6.43 -14.71
N ASN A 116 0.35 -5.15 -14.73
CA ASN A 116 1.06 -4.50 -15.85
C ASN A 116 2.60 -4.53 -15.72
N GLU A 117 3.15 -5.51 -15.00
CA GLU A 117 4.60 -5.69 -14.86
C GLU A 117 5.21 -6.53 -16.00
#